data_AF-A0A6V2ZUU6-F1
#
_entry.id   AF-A0A6V2ZUU6-F1
#
_cell.length_a   1.000
_cell.length_b   1.000
_cell.length_c   1.000
_cell.angle_alpha   90.00
_cell.angle_beta   90.00
_cell.angle_gamma   90.00
#
_symmetry.space_group_name_H-M   'P 1'
#
loop_
_entity.id
_entity.type
_entity.pdbx_description
1 polymer ?
#
loop_
_entity_poly.entity_id
_entity_poly.type
_entity_poly.pdbx_seq_one_letter_code
_entity_poly.pdbx_strand_id
1 'polypeptide(L)'
;MPSSGANVDVMALNLTGTASLAEELDKKLMVVLRDGRKIIGTLRTFDQFSNVVLEHALERVIVGKRFADVPLGLYVIRGENVVLLGQIVRAPAPSTRRARAASASACATTADASAPATLFLDTLPRRPPQDDDKERETTEGLLERVGVDEILELKQEREEDDRLRAGVSRALRKPTEWDD
;
A
#
# COMPACT_ATOMS: atom_id res chain seq x y z
N MET A 1 -34.97 -38.81 -1.33
CA MET A 1 -33.72 -38.46 -2.02
C MET A 1 -33.68 -36.94 -2.19
N PRO A 2 -33.08 -36.16 -1.27
CA PRO A 2 -32.91 -34.74 -1.52
C PRO A 2 -31.58 -34.50 -2.24
N SER A 3 -31.69 -34.10 -3.50
CA SER A 3 -30.69 -33.34 -4.23
C SER A 3 -30.66 -31.94 -3.64
N SER A 4 -29.70 -31.66 -2.76
CA SER A 4 -29.41 -30.30 -2.34
C SER A 4 -27.95 -30.06 -2.64
N GLY A 5 -27.70 -29.24 -3.66
CA GLY A 5 -26.37 -28.78 -4.00
C GLY A 5 -25.70 -28.26 -2.74
N ALA A 6 -24.55 -28.85 -2.42
CA ALA A 6 -23.63 -28.25 -1.49
C ALA A 6 -23.19 -26.93 -2.14
N ASN A 7 -23.91 -25.86 -1.84
CA ASN A 7 -23.32 -24.53 -1.81
C ASN A 7 -22.20 -24.67 -0.79
N VAL A 8 -20.98 -24.81 -1.29
CA VAL A 8 -19.80 -24.77 -0.44
C VAL A 8 -19.78 -23.32 0.03
N ASP A 9 -20.39 -23.05 1.17
CA ASP A 9 -20.33 -21.76 1.82
C ASP A 9 -18.84 -21.45 2.00
N VAL A 10 -18.33 -20.60 1.12
CA VAL A 10 -16.96 -20.05 1.18
C VAL A 10 -16.71 -19.38 2.54
N MET A 11 -17.79 -19.10 3.28
CA MET A 11 -17.84 -18.52 4.62
C MET A 11 -17.42 -19.46 5.76
N ALA A 12 -17.16 -20.75 5.52
CA ALA A 12 -16.78 -21.71 6.58
C ALA A 12 -15.32 -22.22 6.48
N LEU A 13 -14.51 -21.65 5.59
CA LEU A 13 -13.09 -21.96 5.56
C LEU A 13 -12.35 -21.02 6.51
N ASN A 14 -12.35 -21.41 7.79
CA ASN A 14 -11.45 -20.89 8.81
C ASN A 14 -10.00 -21.38 8.53
N LEU A 15 -9.50 -21.11 7.32
CA LEU A 15 -8.20 -21.56 6.84
C LEU A 15 -7.12 -20.72 7.52
N THR A 16 -6.44 -21.35 8.48
CA THR A 16 -5.30 -20.78 9.18
C THR A 16 -4.25 -20.28 8.19
N GLY A 17 -3.83 -19.02 8.36
CA GLY A 17 -2.71 -18.38 7.66
C GLY A 17 -3.01 -17.90 6.25
N THR A 18 -3.34 -18.81 5.33
CA THR A 18 -3.41 -18.51 3.88
C THR A 18 -4.75 -17.95 3.42
N ALA A 19 -5.87 -18.29 4.05
CA ALA A 19 -7.16 -17.69 3.67
C ALA A 19 -7.24 -16.20 4.02
N SER A 20 -6.53 -15.76 5.07
CA SER A 20 -6.44 -14.33 5.37
C SER A 20 -5.74 -13.55 4.26
N LEU A 21 -4.83 -14.18 3.49
CA LEU A 21 -4.14 -13.53 2.37
C LEU A 21 -4.98 -13.54 1.09
N ALA A 22 -5.89 -14.51 0.95
CA ALA A 22 -6.84 -14.57 -0.15
C ALA A 22 -7.76 -13.35 -0.19
N GLU A 23 -8.20 -12.90 0.99
CA GLU A 23 -9.01 -11.69 1.14
C GLU A 23 -8.24 -10.41 0.78
N GLU A 24 -6.91 -10.47 0.75
CA GLU A 24 -6.02 -9.34 0.51
C GLU A 24 -5.57 -9.21 -0.96
N LEU A 25 -6.05 -10.09 -1.85
CA LEU A 25 -5.81 -10.00 -3.28
C LEU A 25 -6.33 -8.69 -3.87
N ASP A 26 -5.59 -8.17 -4.85
CA ASP A 26 -5.85 -6.92 -5.57
C ASP A 26 -5.93 -5.65 -4.69
N LYS A 27 -5.54 -5.76 -3.42
CA LYS A 27 -5.44 -4.63 -2.50
C LYS A 27 -3.99 -4.17 -2.35
N LYS A 28 -3.84 -2.91 -1.95
CA LYS A 28 -2.55 -2.31 -1.65
C LYS A 28 -2.08 -2.72 -0.26
N LEU A 29 -0.94 -3.38 -0.18
CA LEU A 29 -0.35 -3.91 1.05
C LEU A 29 1.02 -3.27 1.33
N MET A 30 1.36 -3.18 2.62
CA MET A 30 2.73 -2.96 3.08
C MET A 30 3.29 -4.29 3.58
N VAL A 31 4.43 -4.69 3.05
CA VAL A 31 5.19 -5.88 3.42
C VAL A 31 6.48 -5.44 4.09
N VAL A 32 6.73 -5.94 5.30
CA VAL A 32 7.98 -5.74 6.03
C VAL A 32 8.83 -6.99 5.89
N LEU A 33 10.04 -6.82 5.41
CA LEU A 33 11.01 -7.88 5.19
C LEU A 33 11.95 -8.04 6.39
N ARG A 34 12.61 -9.18 6.49
CA ARG A 34 13.59 -9.51 7.55
C ARG A 34 14.80 -8.57 7.59
N ASP A 35 15.18 -8.03 6.44
CA ASP A 35 16.24 -7.04 6.29
C ASP A 35 15.81 -5.62 6.73
N GLY A 36 14.56 -5.46 7.19
CA GLY A 36 14.00 -4.18 7.63
C GLY A 36 13.42 -3.33 6.51
N ARG A 37 13.47 -3.80 5.25
CA ARG A 37 12.87 -3.07 4.11
C ARG A 37 11.35 -3.10 4.19
N LYS A 38 10.74 -2.02 3.72
CA LYS A 38 9.28 -1.83 3.69
C LYS A 38 8.87 -1.70 2.25
N ILE A 39 8.23 -2.73 1.70
CA ILE A 39 7.77 -2.75 0.32
C ILE A 39 6.27 -2.50 0.32
N ILE A 40 5.83 -1.59 -0.52
CA ILE A 40 4.43 -1.22 -0.68
C ILE A 40 4.02 -1.56 -2.10
N GLY A 41 2.92 -2.27 -2.31
CA GLY A 41 2.46 -2.61 -3.66
C GLY A 41 1.09 -3.29 -3.66
N THR A 42 0.57 -3.57 -4.84
CA THR A 42 -0.71 -4.27 -5.01
C THR A 42 -0.46 -5.78 -5.09
N LEU A 43 -1.09 -6.55 -4.20
CA LEU A 43 -0.94 -8.00 -4.20
C LEU A 43 -1.66 -8.62 -5.40
N ARG A 44 -0.93 -9.30 -6.28
CA ARG A 44 -1.52 -9.98 -7.46
C ARG A 44 -1.69 -11.47 -7.28
N THR A 45 -0.72 -12.10 -6.63
CA THR A 45 -0.80 -13.52 -6.34
C THR A 45 0.06 -13.84 -5.12
N PHE A 46 -0.28 -14.94 -4.47
CA PHE A 46 0.45 -15.51 -3.36
C PHE A 46 0.39 -17.04 -3.43
N ASP A 47 1.26 -17.71 -2.70
CA ASP A 47 1.21 -19.15 -2.51
C ASP A 47 1.08 -19.54 -1.03
N GLN A 48 0.98 -20.85 -0.76
CA GLN A 48 0.85 -21.39 0.60
C GLN A 48 2.07 -21.14 1.50
N PHE A 49 3.21 -20.77 0.92
CA PHE A 49 4.44 -20.43 1.63
C PHE A 49 4.57 -18.93 1.83
N SER A 50 3.55 -18.14 1.48
CA SER A 50 3.56 -16.67 1.50
C SER A 50 4.61 -16.06 0.57
N ASN A 51 5.00 -16.76 -0.51
CA ASN A 51 5.65 -16.10 -1.63
C ASN A 51 4.63 -15.19 -2.29
N VAL A 52 4.94 -13.90 -2.44
CA VAL A 52 3.99 -12.89 -2.94
C VAL A 52 4.53 -12.17 -4.15
N VAL A 53 3.64 -11.83 -5.06
CA VAL A 53 3.94 -10.99 -6.22
C VAL A 53 3.21 -9.67 -6.06
N LEU A 54 3.98 -8.59 -5.99
CA LEU A 54 3.48 -7.23 -5.89
C LEU A 54 3.65 -6.51 -7.23
N GLU A 55 2.57 -5.91 -7.72
CA GLU A 55 2.61 -4.96 -8.84
C GLU A 55 2.72 -3.53 -8.32
N HIS A 56 3.32 -2.64 -9.11
CA HIS A 56 3.57 -1.23 -8.76
C HIS A 56 4.26 -1.11 -7.39
N ALA A 57 5.19 -2.03 -7.12
CA ALA A 57 5.93 -2.09 -5.89
C ALA A 57 6.83 -0.86 -5.75
N LEU A 58 6.85 -0.31 -4.55
CA LEU A 58 7.66 0.81 -4.10
C LEU A 58 8.39 0.38 -2.83
N GLU A 59 9.68 0.65 -2.73
CA GLU A 59 10.40 0.55 -1.46
C GLU A 59 10.28 1.88 -0.71
N ARG A 60 9.69 1.85 0.48
CA ARG A 60 9.59 3.01 1.36
C ARG A 60 10.77 3.04 2.31
N VAL A 61 11.66 3.99 2.09
CA VAL A 61 12.80 4.25 2.98
C VAL A 61 12.40 5.32 3.98
N ILE A 62 12.59 5.06 5.28
CA ILE A 62 12.27 5.98 6.37
C ILE A 62 13.53 6.25 7.17
N VAL A 63 13.96 7.51 7.21
CA VAL A 63 15.13 7.93 7.99
C VAL A 63 14.70 9.08 8.91
N GLY A 64 14.67 8.80 10.21
CA GLY A 64 14.26 9.80 11.21
C GLY A 64 12.80 10.21 11.02
N LYS A 65 12.57 11.48 10.66
CA LYS A 65 11.24 12.04 10.38
C LYS A 65 10.95 12.19 8.90
N ARG A 66 11.80 11.65 8.03
CA ARG A 66 11.68 11.77 6.57
C ARG A 66 11.41 10.42 5.93
N PHE A 67 10.74 10.42 4.78
CA PHE A 67 10.55 9.23 3.96
C PHE A 67 10.60 9.53 2.47
N ALA A 68 11.00 8.53 1.68
CA ALA A 68 10.78 8.55 0.23
C ALA A 68 10.38 7.16 -0.28
N ASP A 69 9.77 7.15 -1.46
CA ASP A 69 9.32 5.95 -2.16
C ASP A 69 10.19 5.73 -3.39
N VAL A 70 10.89 4.60 -3.42
CA VAL A 70 11.75 4.19 -4.54
C VAL A 70 10.98 3.19 -5.42
N PRO A 71 10.74 3.48 -6.71
CA PRO A 71 9.98 2.58 -7.56
C PRO A 71 10.75 1.30 -7.88
N LEU A 72 10.10 0.14 -7.67
CA LEU A 72 10.62 -1.19 -8.01
C LEU A 72 9.87 -1.81 -9.20
N GLY A 73 8.58 -1.52 -9.38
CA GLY A 73 7.76 -2.06 -10.47
C GLY A 73 7.14 -3.41 -10.10
N LEU A 74 7.47 -4.48 -10.83
CA LEU A 74 7.01 -5.84 -10.49
C LEU A 74 8.01 -6.49 -9.53
N TYR A 75 7.56 -6.89 -8.34
CA TYR A 75 8.45 -7.39 -7.29
C TYR A 75 7.96 -8.72 -6.73
N VAL A 76 8.84 -9.72 -6.74
CA VAL A 76 8.57 -11.06 -6.22
C VAL A 76 9.30 -11.23 -4.90
N ILE A 77 8.57 -11.54 -3.84
CA ILE A 77 9.09 -11.70 -2.49
C ILE A 77 9.01 -13.17 -2.11
N ARG A 78 10.11 -13.73 -1.59
CA ARG A 78 10.12 -15.05 -0.97
C ARG A 78 9.51 -15.01 0.43
N GLY A 79 8.63 -15.95 0.73
CA GLY A 79 7.86 -16.01 1.97
C GLY A 79 8.73 -16.14 3.22
N GLU A 80 9.91 -16.78 3.16
CA GLU A 80 10.86 -16.88 4.27
C GLU A 80 11.38 -15.52 4.79
N ASN A 81 11.32 -14.49 3.92
CA ASN A 81 11.78 -13.15 4.20
C ASN A 81 10.65 -12.23 4.67
N VAL A 82 9.39 -12.66 4.57
CA VAL A 82 8.24 -11.88 5.00
C VAL A 82 8.11 -11.97 6.52
N VAL A 83 8.10 -10.81 7.18
CA VAL A 83 7.90 -10.70 8.63
C VAL A 83 6.45 -10.32 8.94
N LEU A 84 5.96 -9.31 8.24
CA LEU A 84 4.61 -8.78 8.42
C LEU A 84 4.07 -8.34 7.06
N LEU A 85 2.78 -8.55 6.85
CA LEU A 85 2.00 -8.01 5.75
C LEU A 85 0.72 -7.40 6.31
N GLY A 86 0.30 -6.26 5.78
CA GLY A 86 -0.93 -5.61 6.20
C GLY A 86 -1.48 -4.67 5.14
N GLN A 87 -2.81 -4.64 5.02
CA GLN A 87 -3.49 -3.73 4.10
C GLN A 87 -3.23 -2.27 4.48
N ILE A 88 -2.85 -1.47 3.49
CA ILE A 88 -2.77 -0.02 3.64
C ILE A 88 -4.16 0.52 3.34
N VAL A 89 -4.99 0.66 4.39
CA VAL A 89 -6.29 1.30 4.25
C VAL A 89 -6.07 2.79 4.05
N ARG A 90 -6.49 3.28 2.89
CA ARG A 90 -6.56 4.71 2.65
C ARG A 90 -7.73 5.27 3.44
N ALA A 91 -7.48 6.25 4.31
CA ALA A 91 -8.56 7.03 4.90
C ALA A 91 -9.41 7.62 3.75
N PRO A 92 -10.75 7.51 3.79
CA PRO A 92 -11.56 8.27 2.85
C PRO A 92 -11.26 9.74 3.12
N ALA A 93 -10.69 10.44 2.13
CA ALA A 93 -10.59 11.89 2.17
C ALA A 93 -11.91 12.45 2.71
N PRO A 94 -11.89 13.42 3.64
CA PRO A 94 -13.13 14.01 4.14
C PRO A 94 -13.88 14.49 2.89
N SER A 95 -14.96 13.81 2.54
CA SER A 95 -15.87 14.31 1.52
C SER A 95 -16.34 15.63 2.09
N THR A 96 -15.74 16.73 1.64
CA THR A 96 -16.26 18.06 1.89
C THR A 96 -17.61 18.00 1.22
N ARG A 97 -18.63 17.67 2.01
CA ARG A 97 -20.01 17.65 1.60
C ARG A 97 -20.23 19.09 1.19
N ARG A 98 -20.06 19.39 -0.11
CA ARG A 98 -20.25 20.72 -0.68
C ARG A 98 -21.60 21.15 -0.13
N ALA A 99 -21.60 22.08 0.80
CA ALA A 99 -22.82 22.72 1.25
C ALA A 99 -23.42 23.28 -0.03
N ARG A 100 -24.51 22.66 -0.50
CA ARG A 100 -25.38 23.29 -1.47
C ARG A 100 -25.86 24.56 -0.78
N ALA A 101 -25.17 25.67 -1.03
CA ALA A 101 -25.72 26.97 -0.78
C ALA A 101 -26.99 27.06 -1.62
N ALA A 102 -28.13 27.14 -0.94
CA ALA A 102 -29.38 27.50 -1.55
C ALA A 102 -29.21 28.91 -2.14
N SER A 103 -29.33 29.03 -3.46
CA SER A 103 -29.79 30.26 -4.09
C SER A 103 -30.93 29.89 -5.01
N ALA A 104 -32.15 30.02 -4.48
CA ALA A 104 -33.35 30.12 -5.28
C ALA A 104 -33.27 31.38 -6.15
N SER A 105 -33.48 31.24 -7.46
CA SER A 105 -33.95 32.32 -8.34
C SER A 105 -34.26 31.77 -9.73
N ALA A 106 -35.54 31.44 -9.94
CA ALA A 106 -36.34 31.59 -11.16
C ALA A 106 -35.72 31.38 -12.56
N CYS A 107 -36.34 30.53 -13.38
CA CYS A 107 -37.34 30.94 -14.39
C CYS A 107 -37.50 29.85 -15.44
N ALA A 108 -38.76 29.51 -15.75
CA ALA A 108 -39.15 28.52 -16.75
C ALA A 108 -38.98 29.06 -18.18
N THR A 109 -38.63 28.20 -19.14
CA THR A 109 -39.17 28.28 -20.51
C THR A 109 -39.15 26.89 -21.14
N THR A 110 -40.31 26.49 -21.64
CA THR A 110 -40.62 25.30 -22.43
C THR A 110 -40.15 25.46 -23.88
N ALA A 111 -39.54 24.45 -24.50
CA ALA A 111 -39.58 24.23 -25.95
C ALA A 111 -39.05 22.84 -26.37
N ASP A 112 -40.00 22.01 -26.84
CA ASP A 112 -40.00 21.07 -27.97
C ASP A 112 -38.85 20.09 -28.29
N ALA A 113 -39.24 18.80 -28.20
CA ALA A 113 -39.15 17.71 -29.18
C ALA A 113 -38.08 17.70 -30.29
N SER A 114 -37.24 16.66 -30.27
CA SER A 114 -36.92 15.78 -31.42
C SER A 114 -35.72 14.88 -31.10
N ALA A 115 -35.96 13.58 -30.90
CA ALA A 115 -34.94 12.56 -31.13
C ALA A 115 -35.18 11.96 -32.53
N PRO A 116 -34.13 11.53 -33.25
CA PRO A 116 -33.67 10.17 -33.00
C PRO A 116 -32.15 10.06 -32.83
N ALA A 117 -31.77 9.30 -31.80
CA ALA A 117 -30.41 8.94 -31.46
C ALA A 117 -29.91 7.83 -32.39
N THR A 118 -28.94 8.15 -33.24
CA THR A 118 -28.00 7.18 -33.83
C THR A 118 -26.65 7.29 -33.14
N LEU A 119 -25.97 6.14 -33.01
CA LEU A 119 -24.62 5.86 -32.45
C LEU A 119 -24.64 5.71 -30.92
N PHE A 120 -24.84 4.52 -30.33
CA PHE A 120 -24.11 3.25 -30.44
C PHE A 120 -22.57 3.45 -30.41
N LEU A 121 -21.99 3.14 -29.24
CA LEU A 121 -20.57 3.22 -28.80
C LEU A 121 -20.06 4.58 -28.25
N ASP A 122 -20.61 5.08 -27.13
CA ASP A 122 -19.80 5.96 -26.25
C ASP A 122 -20.15 5.87 -24.75
N THR A 123 -20.51 4.69 -24.26
CA THR A 123 -20.75 4.49 -22.82
C THR A 123 -20.00 3.27 -22.30
N LEU A 124 -18.71 3.19 -22.63
CA LEU A 124 -17.81 2.46 -21.74
C LEU A 124 -17.65 3.32 -20.47
N PRO A 125 -17.89 2.77 -19.26
CA PRO A 125 -17.62 3.50 -18.04
C PRO A 125 -16.15 3.92 -18.07
N ARG A 126 -15.90 5.23 -18.02
CA ARG A 126 -14.54 5.77 -17.91
C ARG A 126 -13.86 5.04 -16.74
N ARG A 127 -12.73 4.40 -17.04
CA ARG A 127 -11.86 3.77 -16.03
C ARG A 127 -11.73 4.78 -14.89
N PRO A 128 -12.06 4.41 -13.63
CA PRO A 128 -11.99 5.35 -12.53
C PRO A 128 -10.58 5.97 -12.53
N PRO A 129 -10.46 7.29 -12.31
CA PRO A 129 -9.16 7.95 -12.26
C PRO A 129 -8.29 7.20 -11.24
N GLN A 130 -7.10 6.76 -11.70
CA GLN A 130 -6.14 6.00 -10.90
C GLN A 130 -5.99 6.59 -9.50
N ASP A 131 -5.96 5.71 -8.52
CA ASP A 131 -5.86 5.97 -7.09
C ASP A 131 -4.57 6.69 -6.64
N ASP A 132 -3.87 7.36 -7.54
CA ASP A 132 -2.55 7.96 -7.31
C ASP A 132 -2.63 9.25 -6.46
N ASP A 133 -3.71 10.03 -6.54
CA ASP A 133 -3.87 11.29 -5.79
C ASP A 133 -4.19 11.10 -4.29
N LYS A 134 -4.35 9.85 -3.90
CA LYS A 134 -5.11 9.47 -2.71
C LYS A 134 -4.21 8.89 -1.60
N GLU A 135 -2.97 8.51 -1.92
CA GLU A 135 -1.97 7.96 -1.00
C GLU A 135 -1.35 8.98 -0.03
N ARG A 136 -1.64 10.26 -0.23
CA ARG A 136 -1.01 11.37 0.48
C ARG A 136 -1.28 11.38 2.00
N GLU A 137 -2.40 10.83 2.47
CA GLU A 137 -2.91 11.19 3.81
C GLU A 137 -2.48 10.30 4.99
N THR A 138 -1.89 9.12 4.78
CA THR A 138 -1.58 8.18 5.90
C THR A 138 -0.16 8.30 6.47
N THR A 139 0.81 8.69 5.65
CA THR A 139 2.21 8.88 6.09
C THR A 139 2.69 10.33 6.04
N GLU A 140 2.12 11.17 5.17
CA GLU A 140 2.58 12.56 5.01
C GLU A 140 2.17 13.46 6.19
N GLY A 141 1.29 12.97 7.09
CA GLY A 141 0.95 13.67 8.34
C GLY A 141 1.97 13.48 9.48
N LEU A 142 2.83 12.45 9.40
CA LEU A 142 3.81 12.12 10.45
C LEU A 142 5.27 12.22 9.97
N LEU A 143 5.51 12.02 8.68
CA LEU A 143 6.83 12.02 8.08
C LEU A 143 6.87 13.00 6.90
N GLU A 144 7.96 13.74 6.81
CA GLU A 144 8.24 14.66 5.70
C GLU A 144 8.66 13.85 4.46
N ARG A 145 8.00 14.07 3.33
CA ARG A 145 8.35 13.42 2.07
C ARG A 145 9.54 14.13 1.44
N VAL A 146 10.58 13.37 1.11
CA VAL A 146 11.80 13.89 0.48
C VAL A 146 12.11 13.19 -0.84
N GLY A 147 13.09 13.71 -1.57
CA GLY A 147 13.59 13.09 -2.81
C GLY A 147 14.25 11.73 -2.55
N VAL A 148 14.31 10.90 -3.59
CA VAL A 148 14.96 9.58 -3.51
C VAL A 148 16.46 9.73 -3.24
N ASP A 149 17.14 10.65 -3.92
CA ASP A 149 18.58 10.85 -3.73
C ASP A 149 18.89 11.30 -2.30
N GLU A 150 18.12 12.26 -1.78
CA GLU A 150 18.26 12.77 -0.41
C GLU A 150 18.04 11.67 0.65
N ILE A 151 17.01 10.83 0.52
CA ILE A 151 16.78 9.77 1.52
C ILE A 151 17.86 8.70 1.49
N LEU A 152 18.44 8.43 0.31
CA LEU A 152 19.47 7.42 0.15
C LEU A 152 20.79 7.89 0.75
N GLU A 153 21.15 9.16 0.56
CA GLU A 153 22.29 9.79 1.25
C GLU A 153 22.11 9.74 2.77
N LEU A 154 20.95 10.17 3.29
CA LEU A 154 20.65 10.11 4.72
C LEU A 154 20.69 8.69 5.30
N LYS A 155 20.30 7.70 4.50
CA LYS A 155 20.37 6.29 4.91
C LYS A 155 21.82 5.82 5.00
N GLN A 156 22.65 6.17 4.03
CA GLN A 156 24.07 5.83 4.01
C GLN A 156 24.83 6.45 5.20
N GLU A 157 24.63 7.75 5.45
CA GLU A 157 25.23 8.45 6.59
C GLU A 157 24.87 7.77 7.91
N ARG A 158 23.60 7.40 8.08
CA ARG A 158 23.14 6.73 9.30
C ARG A 158 23.72 5.33 9.47
N GLU A 159 23.80 4.55 8.38
CA GLU A 159 24.43 3.23 8.41
C GLU A 159 25.93 3.33 8.73
N GLU A 160 26.62 4.34 8.22
CA GLU A 160 28.02 4.62 8.54
C GLU A 160 28.20 5.01 10.02
N ASP A 161 27.37 5.93 10.52
CA ASP A 161 27.37 6.33 11.93
C ASP A 161 27.13 5.14 12.87
N ASP A 162 26.16 4.28 12.55
CA ASP A 162 25.86 3.08 13.33
C ASP A 162 27.03 2.08 13.30
N ARG A 163 27.71 1.93 12.16
CA ARG A 163 28.94 1.11 12.05
C ARG A 163 30.06 1.67 12.92
N LEU A 164 30.29 2.98 12.90
CA LEU A 164 31.31 3.64 13.71
C LEU A 164 31.00 3.46 15.20
N ARG A 165 29.75 3.67 15.62
CA ARG A 165 29.31 3.47 17.01
C ARG A 165 29.46 2.02 17.47
N ALA A 166 29.12 1.05 16.62
CA ALA A 166 29.31 -0.36 16.92
C ALA A 166 30.81 -0.72 17.06
N GLY A 167 31.66 -0.16 16.20
CA GLY A 167 33.12 -0.33 16.27
C GLY A 167 33.72 0.24 17.55
N VAL A 168 33.34 1.47 17.91
CA VAL A 168 33.77 2.13 19.16
C VAL A 168 33.30 1.34 20.39
N SER A 169 32.05 0.85 20.37
CA SER A 169 31.51 0.03 21.46
C SER A 169 32.25 -1.30 21.62
N ARG A 170 32.77 -1.88 20.53
CA ARG A 170 33.61 -3.08 20.57
C ARG A 170 35.00 -2.77 21.12
N ALA A 171 35.60 -1.66 20.74
CA ALA A 171 36.92 -1.24 21.22
C ALA A 171 36.92 -0.85 22.71
N LEU A 172 35.80 -0.34 23.23
CA LEU A 172 35.62 0.05 24.64
C LEU A 172 35.16 -1.09 25.56
N ARG A 173 34.89 -2.30 25.04
CA ARG A 173 34.64 -3.44 25.92
C ARG A 173 35.92 -3.72 26.69
N LYS A 174 35.88 -3.51 28.01
CA LYS A 174 36.93 -4.01 28.90
C LYS A 174 37.03 -5.53 28.70
N PRO A 175 38.24 -6.09 28.62
CA PRO A 175 38.40 -7.54 28.61
C PRO A 175 37.69 -8.12 29.82
N THR A 176 36.91 -9.18 29.59
CA THR A 176 36.22 -9.86 30.67
C THR A 176 37.23 -10.62 31.50
N GLU A 177 37.05 -10.65 32.82
CA GLU A 177 37.96 -11.25 33.81
C GLU A 177 38.09 -12.80 33.69
N TRP A 178 37.66 -13.36 32.58
CA TRP A 178 37.62 -14.80 32.28
C TRP A 178 38.35 -15.16 30.98
N ASP A 179 39.06 -14.20 30.38
CA ASP A 179 39.82 -14.37 29.13
C ASP A 179 41.27 -14.88 29.36
N ASP A 180 41.61 -15.37 30.57
CA ASP A 180 42.90 -16.01 30.93
C ASP A 180 42.76 -17.51 31.22
#